data_AF-A0A810N5E6-F1
#
_entry.id   AF-A0A810N5E6-F1
#
_cell.length_a   1.000
_cell.length_b   1.000
_cell.length_c   1.000
_cell.angle_alpha   90.00
_cell.angle_beta   90.00
_cell.angle_gamma   90.00
#
_symmetry.space_group_name_H-M   'P 1'
#
loop_
_entity.id
_entity.type
_entity.pdbx_description
1 polymer ?
#
loop_
_entity_poly.entity_id
_entity_poly.type
_entity_poly.pdbx_seq_one_letter_code
_entity_poly.pdbx_strand_id
1 'polypeptide(L)'
;MAIEYVLTLAGDPSADLVAELAVGGAAEFRAVAVHPGLVSANLNDQFGYTVSVVGGRNGYYEATADGATRWQWEPNCYIDVSFDMRKEILTEVGVPNMLRSVARVLAGTTEDAALVLNSNRLLLTRVGGVLRKHNAGEWPEEDYRNFPC
;
A
#
# COMPACT_ATOMS: atom_id res chain seq x y z
N MET A 1 6.44 15.18 10.54
CA MET A 1 6.95 14.00 9.80
C MET A 1 5.74 13.18 9.41
N ALA A 2 5.47 13.04 8.11
CA ALA A 2 4.45 12.12 7.63
C ALA A 2 4.95 10.67 7.80
N ILE A 3 4.02 9.74 7.96
CA ILE A 3 4.28 8.31 7.88
C ILE A 3 3.79 7.85 6.51
N GLU A 4 4.63 7.12 5.79
CA GLU A 4 4.32 6.62 4.46
C GLU A 4 4.22 5.10 4.49
N TYR A 5 3.14 4.57 3.91
CA TYR A 5 3.03 3.16 3.56
C TYR A 5 2.94 3.03 2.05
N VAL A 6 3.74 2.17 1.45
CA VAL A 6 3.72 1.93 0.00
C VAL A 6 3.40 0.47 -0.25
N LEU A 7 2.28 0.21 -0.94
CA LEU A 7 1.96 -1.09 -1.50
C LEU A 7 2.41 -1.12 -2.97
N THR A 8 3.41 -1.93 -3.27
CA THR A 8 3.89 -2.16 -4.63
C THR A 8 3.28 -3.45 -5.18
N LEU A 9 2.73 -3.39 -6.39
CA LEU A 9 2.25 -4.54 -7.18
C LEU A 9 3.19 -4.76 -8.36
N ALA A 10 3.69 -5.98 -8.56
CA ALA A 10 4.51 -6.31 -9.72
C ALA A 10 3.68 -6.72 -10.92
N GLY A 11 4.01 -6.14 -12.07
CA GLY A 11 3.31 -6.33 -13.33
C GLY A 11 2.78 -5.01 -13.86
N ASP A 12 1.78 -5.11 -14.71
CA ASP A 12 1.14 -3.96 -15.34
C ASP A 12 -0.38 -4.00 -15.10
N PRO A 13 -0.87 -4.05 -13.83
CA PRO A 13 -2.29 -3.92 -13.58
C PRO A 13 -2.77 -2.53 -14.04
N SER A 14 -4.07 -2.39 -14.30
CA SER A 14 -4.61 -1.07 -14.64
C SER A 14 -4.52 -0.13 -13.43
N ALA A 15 -3.84 1.01 -13.61
CA ALA A 15 -3.75 2.04 -12.57
C ALA A 15 -5.13 2.56 -12.14
N ASP A 16 -6.09 2.65 -13.06
CA ASP A 16 -7.46 3.03 -12.76
C ASP A 16 -8.15 2.00 -11.87
N LEU A 17 -8.01 0.70 -12.18
CA LEU A 17 -8.55 -0.38 -11.36
C LEU A 17 -7.93 -0.38 -9.95
N VAL A 18 -6.61 -0.28 -9.86
CA VAL A 18 -5.91 -0.27 -8.57
C VAL A 18 -6.33 0.95 -7.75
N ALA A 19 -6.49 2.10 -8.38
CA ALA A 19 -6.95 3.30 -7.70
C ALA A 19 -8.40 3.17 -7.20
N GLU A 20 -9.30 2.63 -8.02
CA GLU A 20 -10.68 2.36 -7.62
C GLU A 20 -10.76 1.41 -6.41
N LEU A 21 -9.98 0.32 -6.43
CA LEU A 21 -9.88 -0.62 -5.32
C LEU A 21 -9.31 0.02 -4.05
N ALA A 22 -8.30 0.88 -4.19
CA ALA A 22 -7.66 1.57 -3.06
C ALA A 22 -8.62 2.57 -2.39
N VAL A 23 -9.43 3.31 -3.16
CA VAL A 23 -10.39 4.27 -2.57
C VAL A 23 -11.69 3.62 -2.10
N GLY A 24 -12.09 2.48 -2.68
CA GLY A 24 -13.27 1.74 -2.23
C GLY A 24 -14.54 2.07 -3.03
N GLY A 25 -14.38 2.58 -4.25
CA GLY A 25 -15.45 2.88 -5.18
C GLY A 25 -15.39 4.31 -5.76
N ALA A 26 -15.91 4.47 -6.98
CA ALA A 26 -15.80 5.69 -7.78
C ALA A 26 -16.42 6.97 -7.18
N ALA A 27 -17.26 6.88 -6.14
CA ALA A 27 -17.99 8.02 -5.59
C ALA A 27 -17.09 9.05 -4.88
N GLU A 28 -15.97 8.60 -4.30
CA GLU A 28 -15.02 9.44 -3.57
C GLU A 28 -13.90 9.97 -4.49
N PHE A 29 -13.89 9.54 -5.75
CA PHE A 29 -12.85 9.82 -6.73
C PHE A 29 -13.09 11.08 -7.56
N ARG A 30 -13.69 12.13 -6.97
CA ARG A 30 -13.99 13.41 -7.64
C ARG A 30 -12.93 14.50 -7.45
N ALA A 31 -11.72 14.15 -7.04
CA ALA A 31 -10.61 15.10 -6.93
C ALA A 31 -9.33 14.53 -7.58
N VAL A 32 -9.43 14.03 -8.81
CA VAL A 32 -8.28 13.45 -9.51
C VAL A 32 -7.57 14.55 -10.30
N ALA A 33 -6.36 14.91 -9.86
CA ALA A 33 -5.38 15.45 -10.80
C ALA A 33 -4.93 14.29 -11.69
N VAL A 34 -5.61 14.09 -12.83
CA VAL A 34 -5.23 13.06 -13.81
C VAL A 34 -4.00 13.57 -14.56
N HIS A 35 -2.82 13.30 -14.01
CA HIS A 35 -1.61 13.30 -14.82
C HIS A 35 -1.48 11.89 -15.45
N PRO A 36 -1.03 11.76 -16.71
CA PRO A 36 -0.85 10.44 -17.31
C PRO A 36 0.06 9.57 -16.42
N GLY A 37 -0.49 8.48 -15.87
CA GLY A 37 0.23 7.55 -15.00
C GLY A 37 0.26 7.90 -13.50
N LEU A 38 -0.41 8.97 -13.06
CA LEU A 38 -0.57 9.33 -11.64
C LEU A 38 -2.03 9.60 -11.32
N VAL A 39 -2.53 8.90 -10.32
CA VAL A 39 -3.83 9.17 -9.70
C VAL A 39 -3.61 9.49 -8.23
N SER A 40 -4.19 10.58 -7.72
CA SER A 40 -4.16 10.87 -6.29
C SER A 40 -5.52 11.36 -5.79
N ALA A 41 -5.84 11.03 -4.54
CA ALA A 41 -7.00 11.53 -3.82
C ALA A 41 -6.59 11.91 -2.39
N ASN A 42 -6.96 13.12 -1.96
CA ASN A 42 -6.81 13.53 -0.58
C ASN A 42 -8.01 13.03 0.24
N LEU A 43 -7.76 12.06 1.10
CA LEU A 43 -8.76 11.38 1.93
C LEU A 43 -8.51 11.62 3.42
N ASN A 44 -7.73 12.63 3.79
CA ASN A 44 -7.30 12.86 5.18
C ASN A 44 -8.47 13.07 6.13
N ASP A 45 -9.47 13.85 5.74
CA ASP A 45 -10.58 14.21 6.62
C ASP A 45 -11.48 12.99 6.95
N GLN A 46 -11.54 12.00 6.06
CA GLN A 46 -12.44 10.85 6.18
C GLN A 46 -11.71 9.56 6.61
N PHE A 47 -10.53 9.31 6.05
CA PHE A 47 -9.79 8.07 6.22
C PHE A 47 -8.40 8.26 6.83
N GLY A 48 -7.96 9.51 7.03
CA GLY A 48 -6.71 9.84 7.70
C GLY A 48 -5.44 9.73 6.85
N TYR A 49 -5.57 9.57 5.54
CA TYR A 49 -4.44 9.52 4.60
C TYR A 49 -4.72 10.25 3.28
N THR A 50 -3.67 10.67 2.58
CA THR A 50 -3.71 10.91 1.14
C THR A 50 -3.27 9.63 0.43
N VAL A 51 -3.94 9.26 -0.65
CA VAL A 51 -3.52 8.12 -1.49
C VAL A 51 -2.99 8.62 -2.82
N SER A 52 -1.94 7.99 -3.33
CA SER A 52 -1.46 8.15 -4.70
C SER A 52 -1.15 6.80 -5.34
N VAL A 53 -1.39 6.69 -6.64
CA VAL A 53 -1.16 5.49 -7.45
C VAL A 53 -0.30 5.88 -8.64
N VAL A 54 0.86 5.24 -8.76
CA VAL A 54 1.86 5.54 -9.79
C VAL A 54 2.31 4.27 -10.46
N GLY A 55 2.24 4.25 -11.80
CA GLY A 55 2.81 3.18 -12.61
C GLY A 55 4.28 3.45 -12.94
N GLY A 56 5.11 2.41 -12.91
CA GLY A 56 6.54 2.52 -13.18
C GLY A 56 7.15 1.28 -13.82
N ARG A 57 8.43 1.39 -14.16
CA ARG A 57 9.24 0.31 -14.75
C ARG A 57 10.63 0.29 -14.14
N ASN A 58 11.29 -0.87 -14.19
CA ASN A 58 12.62 -1.12 -13.62
C ASN A 58 12.67 -0.72 -12.14
N GLY A 59 11.72 -1.22 -11.35
CA GLY A 59 11.63 -0.93 -9.93
C GLY A 59 12.76 -1.61 -9.15
N TYR A 60 13.20 -0.95 -8.07
CA TYR A 60 14.11 -1.53 -7.10
C TYR A 60 13.61 -1.17 -5.71
N TYR A 61 13.23 -2.19 -4.95
CA TYR A 61 12.72 -2.04 -3.59
C TYR A 61 13.63 -2.76 -2.63
N GLU A 62 13.93 -2.09 -1.52
CA GLU A 62 14.66 -2.64 -0.42
C GLU A 62 13.93 -2.34 0.88
N ALA A 63 13.88 -3.33 1.76
CA ALA A 63 13.36 -3.16 3.09
C ALA A 63 13.99 -4.15 4.06
N THR A 64 13.76 -3.93 5.34
CA THR A 64 14.15 -4.82 6.41
C THR A 64 12.97 -5.72 6.76
N ALA A 65 13.12 -7.02 6.58
CA ALA A 65 12.18 -8.05 7.00
C ALA A 65 12.47 -8.53 8.44
N ASP A 66 11.88 -9.67 8.82
CA ASP A 66 12.02 -10.26 10.14
C ASP A 66 13.48 -10.45 10.56
N GLY A 67 13.77 -10.18 11.84
CA GLY A 67 15.11 -10.36 12.40
C GLY A 67 16.18 -9.45 11.80
N ALA A 68 15.78 -8.29 11.26
CA ALA A 68 16.66 -7.34 10.56
C ALA A 68 17.26 -7.88 9.25
N THR A 69 16.61 -8.86 8.62
CA THR A 69 17.06 -9.44 7.35
C THR A 69 16.80 -8.46 6.20
N ARG A 70 17.79 -8.24 5.34
CA ARG A 70 17.62 -7.42 4.13
C ARG A 70 16.75 -8.16 3.11
N TRP A 71 15.68 -7.51 2.67
CA TRP A 71 14.80 -7.97 1.59
C TRP A 71 14.96 -7.04 0.40
N GLN A 72 15.00 -7.61 -0.79
CA GLN A 72 15.15 -6.88 -2.06
C GLN A 72 14.20 -7.44 -3.10
N TRP A 73 13.72 -6.57 -3.98
CA TRP A 73 12.83 -6.95 -5.06
C TRP A 73 12.96 -6.02 -6.26
N GLU A 74 13.00 -6.61 -7.45
CA GLU A 74 13.23 -5.91 -8.72
C GLU A 74 12.11 -6.22 -9.74
N PRO A 75 10.94 -5.58 -9.63
CA PRO A 75 9.87 -5.76 -10.60
C PRO A 75 10.16 -4.97 -11.89
N ASN A 76 10.04 -5.63 -13.05
CA ASN A 76 10.25 -4.99 -14.34
C ASN A 76 9.19 -3.90 -14.66
N CYS A 77 7.92 -4.17 -14.33
CA CYS A 77 6.83 -3.20 -14.32
C CYS A 77 6.19 -3.25 -12.94
N TYR A 78 5.68 -2.11 -12.45
CA TYR A 78 5.00 -2.06 -11.17
C TYR A 78 3.95 -0.96 -11.10
N ILE A 79 3.07 -1.08 -10.09
CA ILE A 79 2.25 0.01 -9.57
C ILE A 79 2.56 0.20 -8.09
N ASP A 80 2.87 1.43 -7.72
CA ASP A 80 2.98 1.85 -6.32
C ASP A 80 1.69 2.53 -5.89
N VAL A 81 1.17 2.11 -4.74
CA VAL A 81 0.07 2.75 -4.02
C VAL A 81 0.61 3.31 -2.72
N SER A 82 0.85 4.61 -2.67
CA SER A 82 1.37 5.30 -1.48
C SER A 82 0.22 5.86 -0.64
N PHE A 83 0.32 5.67 0.68
CA PHE A 83 -0.58 6.21 1.69
C PHE A 83 0.21 7.13 2.61
N ASP A 84 0.03 8.43 2.43
CA ASP A 84 0.66 9.48 3.23
C ASP A 84 -0.23 9.87 4.41
N MET A 85 0.27 9.68 5.63
CA MET A 85 -0.48 9.93 6.87
C MET A 85 0.17 10.96 7.75
N ARG A 86 -0.67 11.71 8.47
CA ARG A 86 -0.24 12.56 9.58
C ARG A 86 -0.13 11.73 10.86
N LYS A 87 0.86 12.00 11.70
CA LYS A 87 1.12 11.21 12.92
C LYS A 87 -0.03 11.26 13.91
N GLU A 88 -0.76 12.36 13.93
CA GLU A 88 -1.79 12.67 14.92
C GLU A 88 -3.03 11.78 14.81
N ILE A 89 -3.32 11.25 13.62
CA ILE A 89 -4.50 10.41 13.33
C ILE A 89 -4.14 8.99 12.88
N LEU A 90 -2.86 8.64 13.01
CA LEU A 90 -2.25 7.43 12.46
C LEU A 90 -2.88 6.15 13.03
N THR A 91 -2.86 5.98 14.34
CA THR A 91 -3.22 4.72 14.99
C THR A 91 -4.74 4.51 15.08
N GLU A 92 -5.50 5.59 15.28
CA GLU A 92 -6.95 5.49 15.49
C GLU A 92 -7.74 5.42 14.18
N VAL A 93 -7.25 6.07 13.11
CA VAL A 93 -8.00 6.24 11.87
C VAL A 93 -7.19 5.78 10.65
N GLY A 94 -5.95 6.27 10.50
CA GLY A 94 -5.15 6.10 9.29
C GLY A 94 -4.81 4.64 8.99
N VAL A 95 -4.15 3.96 9.94
CA VAL A 95 -3.66 2.58 9.75
C VAL A 95 -4.81 1.59 9.51
N PRO A 96 -5.89 1.55 10.31
CA PRO A 96 -6.99 0.63 10.06
C PRO A 96 -7.65 0.83 8.68
N ASN A 97 -7.83 2.09 8.26
CA ASN A 97 -8.44 2.37 6.95
C ASN A 97 -7.50 2.06 5.78
N MET A 98 -6.20 2.36 5.92
CA MET A 98 -5.21 1.98 4.92
C MET A 98 -5.13 0.47 4.77
N LEU A 99 -5.14 -0.29 5.86
CA LEU A 99 -5.13 -1.74 5.79
C LEU A 99 -6.38 -2.30 5.12
N ARG A 100 -7.56 -1.70 5.33
CA ARG A 100 -8.76 -2.04 4.55
C ARG A 100 -8.57 -1.77 3.06
N SER A 101 -7.91 -0.68 2.70
CA SER A 101 -7.59 -0.34 1.30
C SER A 101 -6.60 -1.33 0.70
N VAL A 102 -5.52 -1.67 1.41
CA VAL A 102 -4.56 -2.70 1.00
C VAL A 102 -5.26 -4.05 0.83
N ALA A 103 -6.11 -4.46 1.78
CA ALA A 103 -6.86 -5.71 1.67
C ALA A 103 -7.78 -5.75 0.44
N ARG A 104 -8.45 -4.63 0.11
CA ARG A 104 -9.27 -4.51 -1.10
C ARG A 104 -8.44 -4.63 -2.37
N VAL A 105 -7.29 -3.94 -2.44
CA VAL A 105 -6.38 -4.05 -3.59
C VAL A 105 -5.90 -5.48 -3.74
N LEU A 106 -5.43 -6.13 -2.67
CA LEU A 106 -4.98 -7.51 -2.72
C LEU A 106 -6.11 -8.48 -3.10
N ALA A 107 -7.33 -8.30 -2.62
CA ALA A 107 -8.46 -9.15 -3.01
C ALA A 107 -8.86 -8.98 -4.49
N GLY A 108 -8.70 -7.78 -5.06
CA GLY A 108 -9.04 -7.47 -6.45
C GLY A 108 -7.93 -7.69 -7.46
N THR A 109 -6.73 -8.09 -7.03
CA THR A 109 -5.53 -8.24 -7.85
C THR A 109 -4.86 -9.60 -7.61
N THR A 110 -4.08 -10.09 -8.57
CA THR A 110 -3.38 -11.39 -8.48
C THR A 110 -1.86 -11.26 -8.44
N GLU A 111 -1.38 -10.04 -8.66
CA GLU A 111 0.02 -9.67 -8.80
C GLU A 111 0.81 -9.92 -7.52
N ASP A 112 2.09 -10.29 -7.65
CA ASP A 112 2.97 -10.28 -6.49
C ASP A 112 3.02 -8.88 -5.89
N ALA A 113 3.08 -8.79 -4.57
CA ALA A 113 2.94 -7.53 -3.86
C ALA A 113 3.89 -7.41 -2.68
N ALA A 114 4.23 -6.18 -2.31
CA ALA A 114 4.96 -5.87 -1.08
C ALA A 114 4.40 -4.60 -0.44
N LEU A 115 4.19 -4.61 0.88
CA LEU A 115 3.85 -3.44 1.66
C LEU A 115 5.07 -3.02 2.49
N VAL A 116 5.53 -1.79 2.29
CA VAL A 116 6.68 -1.22 2.98
C VAL A 116 6.27 0.02 3.77
N LEU A 117 6.70 0.11 5.02
CA LEU A 117 6.56 1.27 5.88
C LEU A 117 7.83 2.12 5.85
N ASN A 118 7.66 3.43 5.64
CA ASN A 118 8.70 4.46 5.62
C ASN A 118 9.92 4.07 4.77
N SER A 119 9.68 3.40 3.65
CA SER A 119 10.71 2.93 2.71
C SER A 119 11.81 2.05 3.33
N ASN A 120 11.58 1.41 4.49
CA ASN A 120 12.63 0.65 5.17
C ASN A 120 12.15 -0.59 5.95
N ARG A 121 10.86 -0.72 6.29
CA ARG A 121 10.32 -1.86 7.02
C ARG A 121 9.35 -2.64 6.15
N LEU A 122 9.66 -3.90 5.87
CA LEU A 122 8.76 -4.79 5.15
C LEU A 122 7.65 -5.22 6.10
N LEU A 123 6.40 -4.99 5.74
CA LEU A 123 5.26 -5.39 6.57
C LEU A 123 4.58 -6.63 6.01
N LEU A 124 4.44 -6.71 4.69
CA LEU A 124 3.71 -7.77 4.03
C LEU A 124 4.31 -8.08 2.67
N THR A 125 4.28 -9.35 2.28
CA THR A 125 4.52 -9.78 0.91
C THR A 125 3.39 -10.69 0.44
N ARG A 126 3.07 -10.63 -0.86
CA ARG A 126 2.33 -11.64 -1.59
C ARG A 126 3.25 -12.16 -2.69
N VAL A 127 3.59 -13.45 -2.66
CA VAL A 127 4.42 -14.06 -3.71
C VAL A 127 3.78 -15.37 -4.15
N GLY A 128 3.49 -15.51 -5.43
CA GLY A 128 2.79 -16.67 -5.98
C GLY A 128 1.41 -16.89 -5.34
N GLY A 129 0.72 -15.79 -5.01
CA GLY A 129 -0.59 -15.82 -4.34
C GLY A 129 -0.54 -16.11 -2.84
N VAL A 130 0.63 -16.32 -2.23
CA VAL A 130 0.77 -16.58 -0.79
C VAL A 130 1.07 -15.29 -0.05
N LEU A 131 0.22 -14.93 0.91
CA LEU A 131 0.43 -13.78 1.79
C LEU A 131 1.30 -14.14 2.99
N ARG A 132 2.28 -13.29 3.28
CA ARG A 132 3.15 -13.40 4.45
C ARG A 132 3.30 -12.04 5.13
N LYS A 133 3.06 -12.03 6.44
CA LYS A 133 3.32 -10.88 7.30
C LYS A 133 4.76 -10.91 7.82
N HIS A 134 5.30 -9.72 8.04
CA HIS A 134 6.65 -9.46 8.51
C HIS A 134 6.63 -8.39 9.61
N ASN A 135 7.65 -8.39 10.45
CA ASN A 135 7.88 -7.40 11.50
C ASN A 135 6.63 -7.16 12.37
N ALA A 136 6.12 -8.22 13.00
CA ALA A 136 4.86 -8.18 13.77
C ALA A 136 4.77 -7.03 14.80
N GLY A 137 5.91 -6.57 15.35
CA GLY A 137 5.96 -5.44 16.29
C GLY A 137 5.73 -4.05 15.67
N GLU A 138 5.76 -3.94 14.34
CA GLU A 138 5.49 -2.69 13.60
C GLU A 138 3.99 -2.55 13.26
N TRP A 139 3.19 -3.58 13.50
CA TRP A 139 1.74 -3.57 13.31
C TRP A 139 1.02 -3.23 14.62
N PRO A 140 -0.08 -2.48 14.58
CA PRO A 140 -1.02 -2.48 15.70
C PRO A 140 -1.53 -3.91 15.95
N GLU A 141 -1.66 -4.31 17.23
CA GLU A 141 -1.91 -5.70 17.60
C GLU A 141 -3.22 -6.26 16.99
N GLU A 142 -4.29 -5.46 17.01
CA GLU A 142 -5.58 -5.85 16.45
C GLU A 142 -5.53 -6.00 14.93
N ASP A 143 -4.84 -5.08 14.26
CA ASP A 143 -4.67 -5.09 12.81
C ASP A 143 -3.85 -6.29 12.34
N TYR A 144 -2.75 -6.61 13.05
CA TYR A 144 -1.95 -7.80 12.76
C TYR A 144 -2.77 -9.08 12.81
N ARG A 145 -3.66 -9.23 13.79
CA ARG A 145 -4.49 -10.43 13.95
C ARG A 145 -5.59 -10.52 12.90
N ASN A 146 -6.21 -9.39 12.54
CA ASN A 146 -7.40 -9.37 11.70
C ASN A 146 -7.12 -9.23 10.20
N PHE A 147 -5.89 -8.88 9.80
CA PHE A 147 -5.55 -8.74 8.38
C PHE A 147 -5.58 -10.12 7.67
N PRO A 148 -6.22 -10.25 6.49
CA PRO A 148 -6.33 -11.54 5.80
C PRO A 148 -4.97 -12.06 5.34
N CYS A 149 -4.73 -13.37 5.53
CA CYS A 149 -3.60 -14.12 4.97
C CYS A 149 -4.13 -15.25 4.10
#